data_AF-A0AAN7XZH0-F1
#
_entry.id   AF-A0AAN7XZH0-F1
#
_cell.length_a   1.000
_cell.length_b   1.000
_cell.length_c   1.000
_cell.angle_alpha   90.00
_cell.angle_beta   90.00
_cell.angle_gamma   90.00
#
_symmetry.space_group_name_H-M   'P 1'
#
loop_
_entity.id
_entity.type
_entity.pdbx_description
1 polymer ?
#
loop_
_entity_poly.entity_id
_entity_poly.type
_entity_poly.pdbx_seq_one_letter_code
_entity_poly.pdbx_strand_id
1 'polypeptide(L)'
;MANKDHVAKVRQFLNRCREKNIKLNADNFRLRRQEVPNIGHLLTADGLKIDPDKVRTVRDMPRPTDVKGVQRLVGMVNYLSKFYQHLSDDCEILRQLTHRDNMWDWTEMHEEAFCRLKDNIAKAPVLKYYNPKEELTLQCDALETGLGAALTQKGEPVAFGSRALTETERGYAIIEKECLAFVFGMENFHQYTYGRKVTVQSDHKPLENIVKKPLLSAPKRLQRMLLRLQRYDIDVNYVPGCDMLLADTLSRAYLMESSTTGLVEAEIETINMVDYLPISEERLSTIRSATREDKTLQTLNKTIQKVWSPNKKDTPMDIMHYYSFQEELSVQDEIIFRGQRAVIPDTLRSEIIRCIHSAHLGWRMPQTRERMCLLAGNEQTY
;
A
#
# COMPACT_ATOMS: atom_id res chain seq x y z
N MET A 1 -4.40 0.23 -44.62
CA MET A 1 -5.76 -0.15 -44.13
C MET A 1 -6.30 0.81 -43.06
N ALA A 2 -5.52 1.19 -42.04
CA ALA A 2 -5.96 2.05 -40.92
C ALA A 2 -6.65 3.38 -41.34
N ASN A 3 -6.15 4.08 -42.37
CA ASN A 3 -6.74 5.34 -42.82
C ASN A 3 -8.13 5.21 -43.46
N LYS A 4 -8.43 4.06 -44.10
CA LYS A 4 -9.76 3.82 -44.68
C LYS A 4 -10.79 3.53 -43.58
N ASP A 5 -10.40 2.76 -42.56
CA ASP A 5 -11.24 2.44 -41.40
C ASP A 5 -11.54 3.67 -40.52
N HIS A 6 -10.52 4.51 -40.26
CA HIS A 6 -10.71 5.78 -39.53
C HIS A 6 -11.75 6.69 -40.20
N VAL A 7 -11.65 6.87 -41.53
CA VAL A 7 -12.60 7.72 -42.28
C VAL A 7 -14.02 7.16 -42.24
N ALA A 8 -14.17 5.83 -42.32
CA ALA A 8 -15.48 5.19 -42.20
C ALA A 8 -16.11 5.42 -40.82
N LYS A 9 -15.35 5.22 -39.74
CA LYS A 9 -15.80 5.45 -38.36
C LYS A 9 -16.17 6.91 -38.09
N VAL A 10 -15.37 7.87 -38.56
CA VAL A 10 -15.67 9.30 -38.43
C VAL A 10 -16.97 9.66 -39.16
N ARG A 11 -17.18 9.13 -40.38
CA ARG A 11 -18.44 9.35 -41.11
C ARG A 11 -19.65 8.79 -40.37
N GLN A 12 -19.56 7.58 -39.82
CA GLN A 12 -20.62 6.98 -39.02
C GLN A 12 -20.92 7.83 -37.77
N PHE A 13 -19.89 8.28 -37.06
CA PHE A 13 -20.03 9.16 -35.90
C PHE A 13 -20.75 10.47 -36.26
N LEU A 14 -20.32 11.15 -37.33
CA LEU A 14 -20.94 12.41 -37.78
C LEU A 14 -22.40 12.21 -38.21
N ASN A 15 -22.71 11.11 -38.90
CA ASN A 15 -24.08 10.77 -39.26
C ASN A 15 -24.95 10.56 -38.01
N ARG A 16 -24.42 9.85 -37.01
CA ARG A 16 -25.12 9.61 -35.75
C ARG A 16 -25.36 10.89 -34.95
N CYS A 17 -24.39 11.81 -34.92
CA CYS A 17 -24.57 13.14 -34.33
C CYS A 17 -25.69 13.92 -35.04
N ARG A 18 -25.76 13.84 -36.37
CA ARG A 18 -26.84 14.48 -37.16
C ARG A 18 -28.20 13.89 -36.84
N GLU A 19 -28.33 12.56 -36.78
CA GLU A 19 -29.59 11.89 -36.38
C GLU A 19 -30.07 12.29 -34.99
N LYS A 20 -29.14 12.53 -34.06
CA LYS A 20 -29.42 12.91 -32.68
C LYS A 20 -29.43 14.42 -32.44
N ASN A 21 -29.35 15.24 -33.50
CA ASN A 21 -29.31 16.70 -33.42
C ASN A 21 -28.19 17.27 -32.53
N ILE A 22 -27.05 16.58 -32.45
CA ILE A 22 -25.86 17.05 -31.75
C ILE A 22 -25.06 17.96 -32.68
N LYS A 23 -24.88 19.22 -32.28
CA LYS A 23 -24.02 20.19 -32.99
C LYS A 23 -22.60 20.12 -32.46
N LEU A 24 -21.64 19.93 -33.36
CA LEU A 24 -20.22 19.90 -33.04
C LEU A 24 -19.60 21.26 -33.38
N ASN A 25 -18.68 21.74 -32.54
CA ASN A 25 -17.90 22.94 -32.85
C ASN A 25 -16.78 22.58 -33.85
N ALA A 26 -16.77 23.24 -35.01
CA ALA A 26 -15.78 23.01 -36.05
C ALA A 26 -14.35 23.36 -35.60
N ASP A 27 -14.20 24.38 -34.76
CA ASP A 27 -12.88 24.88 -34.33
C ASP A 27 -12.15 23.90 -33.40
N ASN A 28 -12.92 23.11 -32.64
CA ASN A 28 -12.40 22.06 -31.77
C ASN A 28 -12.25 20.71 -32.48
N PHE A 29 -12.64 20.61 -33.76
CA PHE A 29 -12.66 19.35 -34.49
C PHE A 29 -11.31 19.09 -35.18
N ARG A 30 -10.45 18.30 -34.54
CA ARG A 30 -9.14 17.91 -35.07
C ARG A 30 -9.17 16.48 -35.61
N LEU A 31 -9.01 16.33 -36.93
CA LEU A 31 -9.00 15.03 -37.61
C LEU A 31 -7.59 14.61 -38.05
N ARG A 32 -7.37 13.29 -38.15
CA ARG A 32 -6.15 12.67 -38.72
C ARG A 32 -4.85 13.20 -38.10
N ARG A 33 -4.84 13.46 -36.80
CA ARG A 33 -3.63 13.81 -36.08
C ARG A 33 -2.92 12.54 -35.62
N GLN A 34 -1.59 12.55 -35.67
CA GLN A 34 -0.76 11.50 -35.08
C GLN A 34 -0.74 11.61 -33.55
N GLU A 35 -0.95 12.82 -33.04
CA GLU A 35 -1.03 13.11 -31.61
C GLU A 35 -2.28 13.95 -31.31
N VAL A 36 -3.06 13.56 -30.30
CA VAL A 36 -4.30 14.25 -29.95
C VAL A 36 -4.31 14.58 -28.45
N PRO A 37 -4.36 15.87 -28.07
CA PRO A 37 -4.59 16.24 -26.68
C PRO A 37 -6.03 15.87 -26.30
N ASN A 38 -6.19 15.10 -25.24
CA ASN A 38 -7.50 14.67 -24.73
C ASN A 38 -7.44 14.53 -23.21
N ILE A 39 -8.36 15.20 -22.50
CA ILE A 39 -8.48 15.21 -21.03
C ILE A 39 -7.08 15.30 -20.40
N GLY A 40 -6.33 16.37 -20.73
CA GLY A 40 -5.01 16.69 -20.17
C GLY A 40 -3.86 15.70 -20.43
N HIS A 41 -4.06 14.76 -21.35
CA HIS A 41 -3.03 13.85 -21.83
C HIS A 41 -2.84 14.00 -23.33
N LEU A 42 -1.65 13.69 -23.83
CA LEU A 42 -1.35 13.62 -25.25
C LEU A 42 -1.41 12.16 -25.70
N LEU A 43 -2.45 11.82 -26.46
CA LEU A 43 -2.60 10.50 -27.08
C LEU A 43 -1.63 10.42 -28.26
N THR A 44 -0.63 9.56 -28.19
CA THR A 44 0.33 9.31 -29.28
C THR A 44 0.20 7.89 -29.82
N ALA A 45 0.92 7.56 -30.91
CA ALA A 45 0.95 6.20 -31.45
C ALA A 45 1.64 5.20 -30.50
N ASP A 46 2.63 5.68 -29.74
CA ASP A 46 3.45 4.85 -28.85
C ASP A 46 2.81 4.67 -27.45
N GLY A 47 1.88 5.55 -27.08
CA GLY A 47 1.22 5.51 -25.78
C GLY A 47 0.61 6.84 -25.35
N LEU A 48 0.24 6.90 -24.07
CA LEU A 48 -0.24 8.09 -23.41
C LEU A 48 0.96 8.88 -22.88
N LYS A 49 1.10 10.14 -23.32
CA LYS A 49 2.08 11.09 -22.80
C LYS A 49 1.40 12.16 -21.96
N ILE A 50 2.16 12.79 -21.08
CA ILE A 50 1.71 14.03 -20.43
C ILE A 50 1.58 15.11 -21.51
N ASP A 51 0.53 15.92 -21.42
CA ASP A 51 0.39 17.10 -22.28
C ASP A 51 1.61 18.04 -22.09
N PRO A 52 2.39 18.34 -23.14
CA PRO A 52 3.57 19.21 -23.03
C PRO A 52 3.22 20.61 -22.50
N ASP A 53 2.01 21.10 -22.69
CA ASP A 53 1.58 22.39 -22.14
C ASP A 53 1.42 22.32 -20.62
N LYS A 54 1.00 21.18 -20.08
CA LYS A 54 0.95 20.93 -18.63
C LYS A 54 2.35 20.76 -18.04
N VAL A 55 3.25 20.08 -18.74
CA VAL A 55 4.67 20.00 -18.35
C VAL A 55 5.30 21.39 -18.29
N ARG A 56 5.08 22.22 -19.33
CA ARG A 56 5.54 23.62 -19.35
C ARG A 56 4.97 24.42 -18.20
N THR A 57 3.67 24.30 -17.94
CA THR A 57 3.01 25.00 -16.84
C THR A 57 3.63 24.67 -15.48
N VAL A 58 3.98 23.41 -15.22
CA VAL A 58 4.61 23.00 -13.95
C VAL A 58 6.07 23.43 -13.90
N ARG A 59 6.82 23.31 -15.00
CA ARG A 59 8.22 23.74 -15.09
C ARG A 59 8.38 25.24 -14.83
N ASP A 60 7.54 26.04 -15.47
CA ASP A 60 7.58 27.50 -15.43
C ASP A 60 6.85 28.06 -14.19
N MET A 61 6.25 27.19 -13.36
CA MET A 61 5.58 27.60 -12.12
C MET A 61 6.60 28.22 -11.14
N PRO A 62 6.37 29.42 -10.59
CA PRO A 62 7.27 30.00 -9.61
C PRO A 62 7.26 29.21 -8.31
N ARG A 63 8.32 29.37 -7.51
CA ARG A 63 8.38 28.86 -6.13
C ARG A 63 7.12 29.29 -5.36
N PRO A 64 6.42 28.38 -4.67
CA PRO A 64 5.34 28.73 -3.78
C PRO A 64 5.82 29.67 -2.67
N THR A 65 5.11 30.78 -2.47
CA THR A 65 5.40 31.74 -1.39
C THR A 65 4.44 31.60 -0.20
N ASP A 66 3.34 30.87 -0.39
CA ASP A 66 2.28 30.70 0.61
C ASP A 66 1.69 29.29 0.57
N VAL A 67 1.01 28.91 1.66
CA VAL A 67 0.26 27.64 1.81
C VAL A 67 -0.67 27.39 0.62
N LYS A 68 -1.39 28.41 0.15
CA LYS A 68 -2.29 28.31 -1.01
C LYS A 68 -1.53 28.01 -2.32
N GLY A 69 -0.31 28.52 -2.46
CA GLY A 69 0.55 28.24 -3.60
C GLY A 69 0.97 26.77 -3.62
N VAL A 70 1.32 26.21 -2.46
CA VAL A 70 1.66 24.80 -2.31
C VAL A 70 0.48 23.89 -2.62
N GLN A 71 -0.71 24.19 -2.08
CA GLN A 71 -1.91 23.40 -2.36
C GLN A 71 -2.27 23.37 -3.85
N ARG A 72 -2.09 24.49 -4.57
CA ARG A 72 -2.29 24.55 -6.02
C ARG A 72 -1.28 23.69 -6.78
N LEU A 73 -0.01 23.76 -6.39
CA LEU A 73 1.05 22.94 -6.96
C LEU A 73 0.75 21.45 -6.75
N VAL A 74 0.50 21.04 -5.50
CA VAL A 74 0.21 19.64 -5.15
C VAL A 74 -1.05 19.14 -5.87
N GLY A 75 -2.11 19.93 -5.96
CA GLY A 75 -3.31 19.54 -6.69
C GLY A 75 -3.07 19.33 -8.20
N MET A 76 -2.28 20.20 -8.82
CA MET A 76 -1.88 20.07 -10.23
C MET A 76 -0.99 18.84 -10.46
N VAL A 77 -0.10 18.57 -9.51
CA VAL A 77 0.85 17.47 -9.57
C VAL A 77 0.14 16.14 -9.32
N ASN A 78 -0.80 16.04 -8.38
CA ASN A 78 -1.61 14.84 -8.15
C ASN A 78 -2.34 14.36 -9.40
N TYR A 79 -2.70 15.25 -10.31
CA TYR A 79 -3.27 14.88 -11.61
C TYR A 79 -2.27 14.11 -12.52
N LEU A 80 -0.98 14.37 -12.35
CA LEU A 80 0.13 13.70 -13.05
C LEU A 80 0.68 12.47 -12.31
N SER A 81 0.10 12.11 -11.15
CA SER A 81 0.47 10.94 -10.35
C SER A 81 0.58 9.65 -11.16
N LYS A 82 -0.27 9.48 -12.17
CA LYS A 82 -0.29 8.30 -13.05
C LYS A 82 1.02 8.08 -13.82
N PHE A 83 1.82 9.13 -14.01
CA PHE A 83 3.04 9.14 -14.83
C PHE A 83 4.32 9.25 -14.00
N TYR A 84 4.23 9.54 -12.70
CA TYR A 84 5.40 9.80 -11.89
C TYR A 84 5.43 8.94 -10.64
N GLN A 85 6.55 8.25 -10.49
CA GLN A 85 6.83 7.30 -9.44
C GLN A 85 7.05 7.93 -8.07
N HIS A 86 7.85 9.01 -8.01
CA HIS A 86 8.28 9.66 -6.76
C HIS A 86 7.50 10.95 -6.44
N LEU A 87 6.29 11.08 -7.00
CA LEU A 87 5.44 12.27 -6.83
C LEU A 87 5.17 12.58 -5.37
N SER A 88 5.20 11.53 -4.60
CA SER A 88 4.57 11.43 -3.32
C SER A 88 5.47 11.98 -2.21
N ASP A 89 6.77 11.67 -2.24
CA ASP A 89 7.77 12.23 -1.30
C ASP A 89 7.94 13.72 -1.47
N ASP A 90 8.16 14.15 -2.71
CA ASP A 90 8.38 15.55 -3.02
C ASP A 90 7.10 16.35 -2.67
N CYS A 91 5.92 15.79 -2.90
CA CYS A 91 4.67 16.42 -2.47
C CYS A 91 4.44 16.35 -0.96
N GLU A 92 5.02 15.40 -0.21
CA GLU A 92 4.86 15.31 1.24
C GLU A 92 5.67 16.38 1.96
N ILE A 93 6.94 16.52 1.58
CA ILE A 93 7.81 17.60 2.08
C ILE A 93 7.10 18.95 1.85
N LEU A 94 6.50 19.13 0.68
CA LEU A 94 5.71 20.32 0.39
C LEU A 94 4.41 20.40 1.20
N ARG A 95 3.66 19.31 1.39
CA ARG A 95 2.41 19.30 2.17
C ARG A 95 2.64 19.59 3.66
N GLN A 96 3.81 19.32 4.23
CA GLN A 96 4.15 19.71 5.61
C GLN A 96 4.04 21.22 5.83
N LEU A 97 4.30 22.03 4.79
CA LEU A 97 4.10 23.49 4.81
C LEU A 97 2.62 23.91 4.86
N THR A 98 1.68 22.99 4.65
CA THR A 98 0.24 23.26 4.61
C THR A 98 -0.49 22.91 5.91
N HIS A 99 0.20 22.33 6.89
CA HIS A 99 -0.37 22.03 8.20
C HIS A 99 -0.67 23.31 8.99
N ARG A 100 -1.82 23.33 9.69
CA ARG A 100 -2.30 24.52 10.43
C ARG A 100 -1.39 24.95 11.58
N ASP A 101 -0.63 24.00 12.14
CA ASP A 101 0.21 24.21 13.31
C ASP A 101 1.67 24.59 12.96
N ASN A 102 2.02 24.60 11.67
CA ASN A 102 3.36 24.96 11.21
C ASN A 102 3.42 26.44 10.81
N MET A 103 4.42 27.16 11.34
CA MET A 103 4.82 28.45 10.77
C MET A 103 5.41 28.22 9.39
N TRP A 104 5.00 29.05 8.42
CA TRP A 104 5.52 28.96 7.06
C TRP A 104 7.03 29.24 7.06
N ASP A 105 7.82 28.20 6.78
CA ASP A 105 9.26 28.31 6.63
C ASP A 105 9.74 27.41 5.49
N TRP A 106 10.27 28.05 4.43
CA TRP A 106 10.72 27.35 3.24
C TRP A 106 12.21 27.08 3.33
N THR A 107 12.55 25.87 3.76
CA THR A 107 13.94 25.39 3.92
C THR A 107 14.50 24.79 2.63
N GLU A 108 15.81 24.48 2.64
CA GLU A 108 16.53 23.86 1.52
C GLU A 108 15.92 22.50 1.09
N MET A 109 15.41 21.71 2.05
CA MET A 109 14.73 20.44 1.74
C MET A 109 13.48 20.65 0.86
N HIS A 110 12.75 21.74 1.05
CA HIS A 110 11.55 22.07 0.25
C HIS A 110 11.93 22.53 -1.16
N GLU A 111 13.06 23.25 -1.29
CA GLU A 111 13.58 23.67 -2.59
C GLU A 111 14.08 22.47 -3.41
N GLU A 112 14.78 21.54 -2.78
CA GLU A 112 15.22 20.29 -3.42
C GLU A 112 14.02 19.46 -3.89
N ALA A 113 13.01 19.28 -3.04
CA ALA A 113 11.78 18.56 -3.38
C ALA A 113 11.06 19.22 -4.56
N PHE A 114 10.95 20.56 -4.56
CA PHE A 114 10.34 21.31 -5.65
C PHE A 114 11.10 21.17 -6.97
N CYS A 115 12.44 21.22 -6.93
CA CYS A 115 13.28 21.03 -8.11
C CYS A 115 13.20 19.60 -8.67
N ARG A 116 13.30 18.58 -7.80
CA ARG A 116 13.16 17.16 -8.21
C ARG A 116 11.81 16.89 -8.86
N LEU A 117 10.75 17.43 -8.27
CA LEU A 117 9.39 17.30 -8.80
C LEU A 117 9.27 17.87 -10.22
N LYS A 118 9.85 19.05 -10.46
CA LYS A 118 9.87 19.66 -11.80
C LYS A 118 10.68 18.84 -12.80
N ASP A 119 11.88 18.40 -12.41
CA ASP A 119 12.76 17.64 -13.28
C ASP A 119 12.17 16.28 -13.66
N ASN A 120 11.48 15.64 -12.73
CA ASN A 120 10.92 14.32 -12.96
C ASN A 120 9.62 14.37 -13.76
N ILE A 121 8.79 15.40 -13.58
CA ILE A 121 7.64 15.66 -14.48
C ILE A 121 8.12 15.92 -15.92
N ALA A 122 9.28 16.55 -16.09
CA ALA A 122 9.88 16.76 -17.41
C ALA A 122 10.43 15.46 -18.04
N LYS A 123 10.82 14.48 -17.22
CA LYS A 123 11.38 13.18 -17.65
C LYS A 123 10.36 12.04 -17.62
N ALA A 124 9.08 12.34 -17.39
CA ALA A 124 8.07 11.32 -17.17
C ALA A 124 7.99 10.31 -18.34
N PRO A 125 7.95 8.99 -18.04
CA PRO A 125 7.89 7.96 -19.06
C PRO A 125 6.56 7.98 -19.83
N VAL A 126 6.59 7.42 -21.04
CA VAL A 126 5.39 7.17 -21.83
C VAL A 126 4.64 5.99 -21.23
N LEU A 127 3.36 6.15 -20.90
CA LEU A 127 2.53 5.05 -20.42
C LEU A 127 1.95 4.29 -21.61
N LYS A 128 1.96 2.96 -21.53
CA LYS A 128 1.32 2.10 -22.53
C LYS A 128 -0.20 2.24 -22.45
N TYR A 129 -0.87 2.19 -23.59
CA TYR A 129 -2.33 2.01 -23.60
C TYR A 129 -2.71 0.66 -23.01
N TYR A 130 -3.71 0.68 -22.14
CA TYR A 130 -4.31 -0.54 -21.62
C TYR A 130 -4.89 -1.38 -22.76
N ASN A 131 -4.46 -2.64 -22.84
CA ASN A 131 -5.00 -3.63 -23.76
C ASN A 131 -5.79 -4.70 -22.99
N PRO A 132 -7.11 -4.81 -23.19
CA PRO A 132 -7.94 -5.81 -22.51
C PRO A 132 -7.58 -7.27 -22.79
N LYS A 133 -6.76 -7.55 -23.82
CA LYS A 133 -6.34 -8.92 -24.16
C LYS A 133 -5.00 -9.32 -23.56
N GLU A 134 -4.23 -8.35 -23.06
CA GLU A 134 -2.91 -8.61 -22.49
C GLU A 134 -3.01 -8.93 -21.01
N GLU A 135 -2.14 -9.81 -20.53
CA GLU A 135 -2.01 -10.14 -19.12
C GLU A 135 -1.63 -8.90 -18.31
N LEU A 136 -2.13 -8.84 -17.08
CA LEU A 136 -1.90 -7.74 -16.16
C LEU A 136 -0.93 -8.20 -15.09
N THR A 137 0.14 -7.45 -14.91
CA THR A 137 1.09 -7.65 -13.83
C THR A 137 1.07 -6.43 -12.93
N LEU A 138 0.68 -6.64 -11.67
CA LEU A 138 0.76 -5.65 -10.62
C LEU A 138 2.07 -5.86 -9.86
N GLN A 139 2.90 -4.84 -9.78
CA GLN A 139 4.07 -4.83 -8.91
C GLN A 139 3.76 -3.91 -7.74
N CYS A 140 3.89 -4.44 -6.53
CA CYS A 140 3.61 -3.72 -5.30
C CYS A 140 4.82 -3.79 -4.38
N ASP A 141 5.00 -2.74 -3.60
CA ASP A 141 6.06 -2.67 -2.61
C ASP A 141 5.66 -1.73 -1.46
N ALA A 142 6.13 -2.02 -0.25
CA ALA A 142 5.89 -1.24 0.94
C ALA A 142 7.21 -0.89 1.64
N LEU A 143 7.31 0.36 2.11
CA LEU A 143 8.41 0.80 2.97
C LEU A 143 7.91 1.29 4.32
N GLU A 144 8.85 1.73 5.16
CA GLU A 144 8.55 2.24 6.50
C GLU A 144 7.51 3.36 6.50
N THR A 145 7.48 4.18 5.44
CA THR A 145 6.67 5.39 5.36
C THR A 145 5.56 5.33 4.30
N GLY A 146 5.60 4.38 3.37
CA GLY A 146 4.85 4.45 2.12
C GLY A 146 4.48 3.15 1.44
N LEU A 147 3.54 3.26 0.50
CA LEU A 147 3.06 2.19 -0.37
C LEU A 147 3.20 2.60 -1.83
N GLY A 148 3.66 1.66 -2.65
CA GLY A 148 3.87 1.82 -4.07
C GLY A 148 3.19 0.73 -4.89
N ALA A 149 2.63 1.09 -6.04
CA ALA A 149 2.04 0.14 -6.97
C ALA A 149 2.21 0.56 -8.45
N ALA A 150 2.70 -0.37 -9.29
CA ALA A 150 2.80 -0.23 -10.74
C ALA A 150 1.95 -1.30 -11.41
N LEU A 151 1.01 -0.87 -12.26
CA LEU A 151 0.32 -1.76 -13.17
C LEU A 151 1.07 -1.79 -14.50
N THR A 152 1.49 -2.98 -14.92
CA THR A 152 2.26 -3.19 -16.14
C THR A 152 1.60 -4.23 -17.06
N GLN A 153 1.85 -4.11 -18.37
CA GLN A 153 1.47 -5.09 -19.38
C GLN A 153 2.67 -5.39 -20.28
N LYS A 154 3.13 -6.65 -20.27
CA LYS A 154 4.36 -7.10 -20.95
C LYS A 154 5.62 -6.29 -20.55
N GLY A 155 5.70 -5.91 -19.28
CA GLY A 155 6.83 -5.15 -18.73
C GLY A 155 6.77 -3.63 -18.96
N GLU A 156 5.75 -3.12 -19.66
CA GLU A 156 5.56 -1.69 -19.87
C GLU A 156 4.51 -1.13 -18.89
N PRO A 157 4.74 0.06 -18.28
CA PRO A 157 3.82 0.64 -17.32
C PRO A 157 2.57 1.19 -17.98
N VAL A 158 1.42 0.79 -17.46
CA VAL A 158 0.09 1.30 -17.84
C VAL A 158 -0.36 2.39 -16.88
N ALA A 159 -0.10 2.20 -15.58
CA ALA A 159 -0.44 3.18 -14.55
C ALA A 159 0.46 3.01 -13.32
N PHE A 160 0.79 4.12 -12.67
CA PHE A 160 1.43 4.14 -11.36
C PHE A 160 0.45 4.63 -10.29
N GLY A 161 0.70 4.23 -9.04
CA GLY A 161 -0.02 4.67 -7.86
C GLY A 161 0.88 4.59 -6.64
N SER A 162 0.77 5.57 -5.74
CA SER A 162 1.51 5.60 -4.49
C SER A 162 0.74 6.35 -3.42
N ARG A 163 0.95 5.97 -2.15
CA ARG A 163 0.22 6.48 -0.98
C ARG A 163 1.11 6.43 0.26
N ALA A 164 0.91 7.38 1.18
CA ALA A 164 1.52 7.38 2.51
C ALA A 164 0.84 6.41 3.44
N LEU A 165 1.65 5.81 4.31
CA LEU A 165 1.15 5.15 5.49
C LEU A 165 0.68 6.21 6.50
N THR A 166 -0.51 6.00 7.07
CA THR A 166 -0.98 6.76 8.22
C THR A 166 -0.11 6.48 9.45
N GLU A 167 -0.22 7.31 10.49
CA GLU A 167 0.53 7.10 11.74
C GLU A 167 0.29 5.72 12.34
N THR A 168 -0.93 5.19 12.21
CA THR A 168 -1.27 3.84 12.67
C THR A 168 -0.64 2.77 11.78
N GLU A 169 -0.72 2.92 10.45
CA GLU A 169 -0.17 1.99 9.47
C GLU A 169 1.36 1.92 9.53
N ARG A 170 2.04 3.00 9.93
CA ARG A 170 3.50 3.01 10.17
C ARG A 170 3.92 2.02 11.25
N GLY A 171 3.06 1.76 12.24
CA GLY A 171 3.31 0.80 13.31
C GLY A 171 3.04 -0.66 12.93
N TYR A 172 2.55 -0.94 11.72
CA TYR A 172 2.22 -2.30 11.28
C TYR A 172 3.47 -3.15 11.07
N ALA A 173 3.32 -4.47 11.21
CA ALA A 173 4.40 -5.39 10.86
C ALA A 173 4.69 -5.32 9.35
N ILE A 174 5.92 -5.61 8.92
CA ILE A 174 6.30 -5.49 7.50
C ILE A 174 5.38 -6.32 6.61
N ILE A 175 5.07 -7.55 7.01
CA ILE A 175 4.16 -8.42 6.26
C ILE A 175 2.74 -7.83 6.11
N GLU A 176 2.28 -7.05 7.08
CA GLU A 176 1.01 -6.34 7.03
C GLU A 176 1.09 -5.12 6.09
N LYS A 177 2.21 -4.40 6.10
CA LYS A 177 2.47 -3.28 5.18
C LYS A 177 2.52 -3.75 3.72
N GLU A 178 3.20 -4.86 3.46
CA GLU A 178 3.25 -5.44 2.12
C GLU A 178 1.87 -5.92 1.64
N CYS A 179 1.12 -6.61 2.50
CA CYS A 179 -0.25 -7.02 2.17
C CYS A 179 -1.16 -5.80 1.93
N LEU A 180 -0.94 -4.71 2.66
CA LEU A 180 -1.64 -3.45 2.45
C LEU A 180 -1.28 -2.82 1.10
N ALA A 181 -0.01 -2.92 0.64
CA ALA A 181 0.39 -2.49 -0.70
C ALA A 181 -0.39 -3.22 -1.80
N PHE A 182 -0.64 -4.53 -1.63
CA PHE A 182 -1.45 -5.31 -2.58
C PHE A 182 -2.89 -4.82 -2.65
N VAL A 183 -3.51 -4.65 -1.47
CA VAL A 183 -4.89 -4.15 -1.37
C VAL A 183 -4.98 -2.77 -2.03
N PHE A 184 -4.04 -1.88 -1.72
CA PHE A 184 -3.97 -0.56 -2.32
C PHE A 184 -3.83 -0.63 -3.84
N GLY A 185 -2.87 -1.40 -4.37
CA GLY A 185 -2.67 -1.52 -5.82
C GLY A 185 -3.89 -2.07 -6.54
N MET A 186 -4.50 -3.14 -6.01
CA MET A 186 -5.66 -3.77 -6.62
C MET A 186 -6.89 -2.86 -6.65
N GLU A 187 -7.11 -2.09 -5.59
CA GLU A 187 -8.26 -1.19 -5.50
C GLU A 187 -8.03 0.14 -6.24
N ASN A 188 -6.83 0.70 -6.18
CA ASN A 188 -6.48 1.89 -6.96
C ASN A 188 -6.64 1.64 -8.46
N PHE A 189 -6.30 0.43 -8.90
CA PHE A 189 -6.46 0.00 -10.29
C PHE A 189 -7.72 -0.83 -10.55
N HIS A 190 -8.74 -0.71 -9.68
CA HIS A 190 -9.98 -1.50 -9.78
C HIS A 190 -10.60 -1.49 -11.19
N GLN A 191 -10.58 -0.33 -11.86
CA GLN A 191 -11.10 -0.17 -13.23
C GLN A 191 -10.39 -1.05 -14.27
N TYR A 192 -9.13 -1.42 -14.02
CA TYR A 192 -8.31 -2.25 -14.90
C TYR A 192 -8.27 -3.72 -14.49
N THR A 193 -8.30 -3.99 -13.18
CA THR A 193 -8.09 -5.30 -12.57
C THR A 193 -9.37 -6.10 -12.36
N TYR A 194 -10.52 -5.43 -12.19
CA TYR A 194 -11.77 -6.10 -11.87
C TYR A 194 -12.25 -7.02 -13.01
N GLY A 195 -12.59 -8.27 -12.66
CA GLY A 195 -13.06 -9.28 -13.61
C GLY A 195 -11.97 -9.88 -14.52
N ARG A 196 -10.69 -9.64 -14.22
CA ARG A 196 -9.55 -10.22 -14.96
C ARG A 196 -8.59 -10.93 -14.01
N LYS A 197 -7.85 -11.90 -14.56
CA LYS A 197 -6.72 -12.52 -13.87
C LYS A 197 -5.55 -11.52 -13.81
N VAL A 198 -5.04 -11.27 -12.62
CA VAL A 198 -3.92 -10.36 -12.36
C VAL A 198 -2.79 -11.11 -11.67
N THR A 199 -1.59 -11.02 -12.23
CA THR A 199 -0.38 -11.55 -11.60
C THR A 199 0.19 -10.49 -10.68
N VAL A 200 0.29 -10.76 -9.39
CA VAL A 200 0.86 -9.84 -8.39
C VAL A 200 2.30 -10.26 -8.10
N GLN A 201 3.24 -9.33 -8.23
CA GLN A 201 4.66 -9.54 -7.93
C GLN A 201 5.04 -8.78 -6.66
N SER A 202 5.78 -9.47 -5.78
CA SER A 202 6.31 -8.92 -4.53
C SER A 202 7.65 -9.53 -4.18
N ASP A 203 8.47 -8.76 -3.50
CA ASP A 203 9.73 -9.15 -2.89
C ASP A 203 9.59 -9.79 -1.51
N HIS A 204 8.36 -9.98 -1.02
CA HIS A 204 8.11 -10.62 0.25
C HIS A 204 7.51 -12.01 0.10
N LYS A 205 8.40 -13.02 0.04
CA LYS A 205 8.06 -14.45 -0.10
C LYS A 205 6.95 -14.96 0.85
N PRO A 206 6.86 -14.52 2.12
CA PRO A 206 5.77 -14.91 3.01
C PRO A 206 4.36 -14.63 2.49
N LEU A 207 4.15 -13.60 1.67
CA LEU A 207 2.82 -13.26 1.14
C LEU A 207 2.30 -14.31 0.18
N GLU A 208 3.18 -14.91 -0.62
CA GLU A 208 2.81 -16.00 -1.51
C GLU A 208 2.18 -17.16 -0.73
N ASN A 209 2.73 -17.46 0.45
CA ASN A 209 2.24 -18.52 1.33
C ASN A 209 0.95 -18.10 2.05
N ILE A 210 0.87 -16.86 2.54
CA ILE A 210 -0.29 -16.37 3.30
C ILE A 210 -1.55 -16.38 2.45
N VAL A 211 -1.47 -15.99 1.17
CA VAL A 211 -2.63 -15.99 0.27
C VAL A 211 -3.13 -17.43 0.00
N LYS A 212 -2.23 -18.42 0.04
CA LYS A 212 -2.57 -19.85 -0.13
C LYS A 212 -3.08 -20.50 1.16
N LYS A 213 -2.73 -19.97 2.33
CA LYS A 213 -3.13 -20.52 3.64
C LYS A 213 -4.61 -20.20 3.94
N PRO A 214 -5.27 -21.00 4.82
CA PRO A 214 -6.63 -20.69 5.28
C PRO A 214 -6.66 -19.33 5.98
N LEU A 215 -7.66 -18.50 5.67
CA LEU A 215 -7.83 -17.17 6.29
C LEU A 215 -7.70 -17.20 7.82
N LEU A 216 -8.25 -18.24 8.47
CA LEU A 216 -8.28 -18.36 9.93
C LEU A 216 -6.89 -18.43 10.59
N SER A 217 -5.83 -18.82 9.88
CA SER A 217 -4.47 -18.85 10.44
C SER A 217 -3.77 -17.48 10.42
N ALA A 218 -4.22 -16.55 9.58
CA ALA A 218 -3.61 -15.23 9.49
C ALA A 218 -4.02 -14.33 10.70
N PRO A 219 -3.18 -13.36 11.10
CA PRO A 219 -3.57 -12.28 11.99
C PRO A 219 -4.87 -11.59 11.54
N LYS A 220 -5.65 -11.04 12.48
CA LYS A 220 -6.97 -10.45 12.18
C LYS A 220 -6.91 -9.33 11.13
N ARG A 221 -5.86 -8.51 11.17
CA ARG A 221 -5.65 -7.42 10.21
C ARG A 221 -5.42 -7.97 8.79
N LEU A 222 -4.52 -8.95 8.66
CA LEU A 222 -4.28 -9.68 7.42
C LEU A 222 -5.53 -10.41 6.91
N GLN A 223 -6.32 -11.02 7.79
CA GLN A 223 -7.59 -11.65 7.42
C GLN A 223 -8.52 -10.68 6.69
N ARG A 224 -8.66 -9.45 7.19
CA ARG A 224 -9.52 -8.44 6.56
C ARG A 224 -8.96 -7.96 5.22
N MET A 225 -7.64 -7.79 5.11
CA MET A 225 -6.98 -7.46 3.85
C MET A 225 -7.19 -8.56 2.80
N LEU A 226 -7.01 -9.83 3.19
CA LEU A 226 -7.22 -10.99 2.31
C LEU A 226 -8.68 -11.11 1.87
N LEU A 227 -9.65 -10.86 2.76
CA LEU A 227 -11.08 -10.82 2.41
C LEU A 227 -11.38 -9.76 1.34
N ARG A 228 -10.72 -8.59 1.38
CA ARG A 228 -10.86 -7.57 0.33
C ARG A 228 -10.29 -8.01 -1.00
N LEU A 229 -9.24 -8.82 -0.99
CA LEU A 229 -8.61 -9.36 -2.19
C LEU A 229 -9.43 -10.48 -2.86
N GLN A 230 -10.30 -11.18 -2.11
CA GLN A 230 -11.12 -12.27 -2.65
C GLN A 230 -12.05 -11.88 -3.81
N ARG A 231 -12.37 -10.60 -3.97
CA ARG A 231 -13.17 -10.10 -5.10
C ARG A 231 -12.40 -10.09 -6.43
N TYR A 232 -11.10 -10.32 -6.39
CA TYR A 232 -10.21 -10.30 -7.56
C TYR A 232 -9.63 -11.69 -7.82
N ASP A 233 -9.38 -11.99 -9.09
CA ASP A 233 -8.67 -13.20 -9.52
C ASP A 233 -7.17 -12.92 -9.54
N ILE A 234 -6.49 -13.21 -8.43
CA ILE A 234 -5.08 -12.88 -8.21
C ILE A 234 -4.19 -14.13 -8.15
N ASP A 235 -3.02 -14.02 -8.78
CA ASP A 235 -1.96 -15.02 -8.75
C ASP A 235 -0.68 -14.36 -8.22
N VAL A 236 -0.28 -14.70 -6.99
CA VAL A 236 0.85 -14.05 -6.31
C VAL A 236 2.13 -14.81 -6.60
N ASN A 237 3.13 -14.10 -7.11
CA ASN A 237 4.45 -14.64 -7.42
C ASN A 237 5.53 -13.84 -6.69
N TYR A 238 6.42 -14.54 -6.00
CA TYR A 238 7.63 -13.93 -5.44
C TYR A 238 8.62 -13.56 -6.55
N VAL A 239 9.09 -12.32 -6.55
CA VAL A 239 10.14 -11.83 -7.45
C VAL A 239 11.21 -11.13 -6.60
N PRO A 240 12.51 -11.44 -6.77
CA PRO A 240 13.57 -10.76 -6.03
C PRO A 240 13.53 -9.24 -6.29
N GLY A 241 13.74 -8.42 -5.25
CA GLY A 241 13.67 -6.95 -5.37
C GLY A 241 14.55 -6.35 -6.47
N CYS A 242 15.71 -6.96 -6.78
CA CYS A 242 16.58 -6.55 -7.88
C CYS A 242 15.92 -6.60 -9.27
N ASP A 243 14.93 -7.49 -9.45
CA ASP A 243 14.17 -7.64 -10.69
C ASP A 243 12.87 -6.81 -10.68
N MET A 244 12.49 -6.25 -9.52
CA MET A 244 11.37 -5.31 -9.36
C MET A 244 11.82 -3.84 -9.43
N LEU A 245 12.60 -3.49 -10.46
CA LEU A 245 13.15 -2.14 -10.68
C LEU A 245 12.11 -1.01 -10.65
N LEU A 246 10.85 -1.30 -11.00
CA LEU A 246 9.74 -0.34 -10.98
C LEU A 246 9.05 -0.24 -9.61
N ALA A 247 9.03 -1.30 -8.79
CA ALA A 247 8.34 -1.31 -7.50
C ALA A 247 9.24 -0.91 -6.32
N ASP A 248 10.52 -1.31 -6.31
CA ASP A 248 11.53 -0.85 -5.31
C ASP A 248 11.73 0.68 -5.35
N THR A 249 11.43 1.28 -6.51
CA THR A 249 11.44 2.74 -6.69
C THR A 249 10.08 3.38 -6.33
N LEU A 250 8.98 2.61 -6.24
CA LEU A 250 7.63 3.09 -5.89
C LEU A 250 7.35 3.14 -4.39
N SER A 251 7.85 2.18 -3.61
CA SER A 251 7.62 2.14 -2.15
C SER A 251 8.37 3.24 -1.41
N ARG A 252 9.49 3.71 -2.00
CA ARG A 252 10.27 4.89 -1.58
C ARG A 252 9.48 6.17 -1.60
N ALA A 253 8.33 6.16 -2.28
CA ALA A 253 7.52 7.31 -2.64
C ALA A 253 6.13 7.34 -2.01
N TYR A 254 5.83 8.31 -1.13
CA TYR A 254 4.59 8.21 -0.33
C TYR A 254 3.77 9.50 -0.12
N LEU A 255 2.44 9.43 -0.40
CA LEU A 255 1.49 10.54 -0.53
C LEU A 255 0.50 10.51 0.65
N MET A 256 0.62 11.38 1.64
CA MET A 256 -0.48 11.60 2.61
C MET A 256 -1.67 12.28 1.90
N GLU A 257 -2.66 11.50 1.47
CA GLU A 257 -3.91 12.08 0.98
C GLU A 257 -4.61 12.83 2.10
N SER A 258 -4.95 14.09 1.82
CA SER A 258 -5.95 14.81 2.58
C SER A 258 -7.32 14.51 1.97
N SER A 259 -8.17 13.89 2.78
CA SER A 259 -9.63 13.85 2.64
C SER A 259 -10.24 13.07 1.46
N THR A 260 -9.85 11.81 1.31
CA THR A 260 -10.82 10.73 1.06
C THR A 260 -10.37 9.51 1.85
N THR A 261 -10.48 9.56 3.18
CA THR A 261 -10.62 8.32 3.96
C THR A 261 -11.80 7.60 3.36
N GLY A 262 -11.56 6.60 2.53
CA GLY A 262 -12.62 5.70 2.12
C GLY A 262 -13.23 5.17 3.42
N LEU A 263 -14.57 5.07 3.49
CA LEU A 263 -15.29 4.47 4.62
C LEU A 263 -14.69 3.10 5.06
N VAL A 264 -13.90 2.47 4.19
CA VAL A 264 -13.28 1.15 4.29
C VAL A 264 -11.85 1.18 4.90
N GLU A 265 -11.14 2.31 4.89
CA GLU A 265 -9.81 2.44 5.53
C GLU A 265 -9.93 2.66 7.03
N ALA A 266 -10.90 3.49 7.45
CA ALA A 266 -11.29 3.65 8.85
C ALA A 266 -11.69 2.30 9.50
N GLU A 267 -12.22 1.36 8.71
CA GLU A 267 -12.59 0.02 9.17
C GLU A 267 -11.38 -0.90 9.48
N ILE A 268 -10.20 -0.65 8.88
CA ILE A 268 -8.97 -1.39 9.22
C ILE A 268 -8.29 -0.75 10.43
N GLU A 269 -8.23 0.58 10.46
CA GLU A 269 -7.61 1.33 11.56
C GLU A 269 -8.33 1.14 12.91
N THR A 270 -9.64 0.89 12.89
CA THR A 270 -10.46 0.64 14.09
C THR A 270 -10.30 -0.77 14.68
N ILE A 271 -9.52 -1.65 14.06
CA ILE A 271 -9.35 -3.02 14.56
C ILE A 271 -8.26 -3.02 15.62
N ASN A 272 -8.68 -3.02 16.88
CA ASN A 272 -7.80 -3.35 17.99
C ASN A 272 -7.83 -4.86 18.29
N MET A 273 -6.75 -5.60 18.00
CA MET A 273 -6.65 -7.01 18.38
C MET A 273 -6.81 -7.23 19.89
N VAL A 274 -6.54 -6.19 20.68
CA VAL A 274 -6.72 -6.17 22.13
C VAL A 274 -8.20 -6.29 22.53
N ASP A 275 -9.12 -5.68 21.78
CA ASP A 275 -10.58 -5.70 22.08
C ASP A 275 -11.19 -7.09 21.95
N TYR A 276 -10.54 -7.98 21.19
CA TYR A 276 -10.99 -9.35 20.97
C TYR A 276 -10.42 -10.34 21.99
N LEU A 277 -9.52 -9.90 22.87
CA LEU A 277 -9.02 -10.71 23.97
C LEU A 277 -10.02 -10.65 25.14
N PRO A 278 -10.46 -11.79 25.72
CA PRO A 278 -11.28 -11.79 26.93
C PRO A 278 -10.39 -11.61 28.18
N ILE A 279 -9.59 -10.54 28.17
CA ILE A 279 -8.66 -10.15 29.23
C ILE A 279 -9.10 -8.77 29.72
N SER A 280 -9.13 -8.55 31.04
CA SER A 280 -9.47 -7.23 31.58
C SER A 280 -8.42 -6.19 31.20
N GLU A 281 -8.86 -4.94 31.05
CA GLU A 281 -7.97 -3.81 30.70
C GLU A 281 -6.82 -3.64 31.71
N GLU A 282 -7.07 -3.88 33.00
CA GLU A 282 -6.04 -3.91 34.05
C GLU A 282 -4.95 -4.95 33.75
N ARG A 283 -5.32 -6.16 33.34
CA ARG A 283 -4.35 -7.22 33.03
C ARG A 283 -3.59 -6.94 31.73
N LEU A 284 -4.25 -6.33 30.74
CA LEU A 284 -3.58 -5.88 29.52
C LEU A 284 -2.53 -4.82 29.83
N SER A 285 -2.81 -3.90 30.76
CA SER A 285 -1.83 -2.91 31.22
C SER A 285 -0.61 -3.57 31.88
N THR A 286 -0.81 -4.63 32.68
CA THR A 286 0.27 -5.40 33.30
C THR A 286 1.09 -6.19 32.27
N ILE A 287 0.43 -6.77 31.26
CA ILE A 287 1.11 -7.44 30.15
C ILE A 287 1.94 -6.43 29.36
N ARG A 288 1.42 -5.21 29.15
CA ARG A 288 2.13 -4.13 28.46
C ARG A 288 3.39 -3.73 29.22
N SER A 289 3.29 -3.46 30.52
CA SER A 289 4.45 -3.11 31.36
C SER A 289 5.49 -4.23 31.40
N ALA A 290 5.06 -5.47 31.57
CA ALA A 290 5.95 -6.64 31.59
C ALA A 290 6.62 -6.88 30.22
N THR A 291 5.91 -6.66 29.12
CA THR A 291 6.46 -6.74 27.75
C THR A 291 7.52 -5.65 27.52
N ARG A 292 7.31 -4.47 28.11
CA ARG A 292 8.28 -3.37 28.06
C ARG A 292 9.52 -3.61 28.92
N GLU A 293 9.46 -4.45 29.94
CA GLU A 293 10.62 -4.79 30.77
C GLU A 293 11.42 -5.99 30.22
N ASP A 294 10.77 -6.88 29.48
CA ASP A 294 11.37 -8.09 28.94
C ASP A 294 12.30 -7.80 27.73
N LYS A 295 13.60 -8.04 27.93
CA LYS A 295 14.63 -7.84 26.89
C LYS A 295 14.41 -8.70 25.64
N THR A 296 13.84 -9.90 25.79
CA THR A 296 13.60 -10.80 24.66
C THR A 296 12.46 -10.29 23.78
N LEU A 297 11.37 -9.85 24.40
CA LEU A 297 10.20 -9.31 23.71
C LEU A 297 10.45 -7.92 23.13
N GLN A 298 11.27 -7.07 23.77
CA GLN A 298 11.72 -5.82 23.15
C GLN A 298 12.48 -6.07 21.84
N THR A 299 13.38 -7.06 21.85
CA THR A 299 14.15 -7.42 20.66
C THR A 299 13.22 -7.98 19.59
N LEU A 300 12.28 -8.85 19.96
CA LEU A 300 11.26 -9.38 19.06
C LEU A 300 10.39 -8.28 18.44
N ASN A 301 9.91 -7.33 19.24
CA ASN A 301 9.09 -6.20 18.76
C ASN A 301 9.85 -5.38 17.71
N LYS A 302 11.10 -5.01 18.00
CA LYS A 302 11.97 -4.31 17.03
C LYS A 302 12.20 -5.13 15.76
N THR A 303 12.28 -6.46 15.87
CA THR A 303 12.53 -7.34 14.73
C THR A 303 11.26 -7.58 13.89
N ILE A 304 10.06 -7.53 14.48
CA ILE A 304 8.78 -7.63 13.76
C ILE A 304 8.48 -6.33 13.00
N GLN A 305 8.82 -5.18 13.59
CA GLN A 305 8.69 -3.89 12.94
C GLN A 305 9.75 -3.68 11.83
N LYS A 306 10.89 -4.36 11.94
CA LYS A 306 11.95 -4.39 10.92
C LYS A 306 11.90 -5.67 10.08
N VAL A 307 12.82 -5.80 9.12
CA VAL A 307 12.93 -6.99 8.26
C VAL A 307 13.64 -8.10 9.04
N TRP A 308 13.06 -9.30 9.01
CA TRP A 308 13.71 -10.51 9.53
C TRP A 308 14.93 -10.87 8.68
N SER A 309 16.03 -11.28 9.32
CA SER A 309 17.21 -11.73 8.59
C SER A 309 16.87 -12.94 7.70
N PRO A 310 17.32 -12.98 6.43
CA PRO A 310 17.01 -14.08 5.52
C PRO A 310 17.62 -15.41 5.97
N ASN A 311 18.66 -15.37 6.80
CA ASN A 311 19.27 -16.54 7.42
C ASN A 311 18.85 -16.67 8.89
N LYS A 312 18.31 -17.85 9.23
CA LYS A 312 18.00 -18.24 10.62
C LYS A 312 19.20 -18.15 11.58
N LYS A 313 20.42 -18.26 11.06
CA LYS A 313 21.68 -18.19 11.85
C LYS A 313 22.09 -16.76 12.24
N ASP A 314 21.65 -15.77 11.49
CA ASP A 314 21.97 -14.35 11.72
C ASP A 314 20.94 -13.69 12.66
N THR A 315 19.93 -14.45 13.06
CA THR A 315 18.89 -14.00 13.98
C THR A 315 19.38 -14.18 15.43
N PRO A 316 19.19 -13.21 16.34
CA PRO A 316 19.58 -13.35 17.75
C PRO A 316 19.03 -14.65 18.35
N MET A 317 19.87 -15.37 19.11
CA MET A 317 19.50 -16.67 19.71
C MET A 317 18.21 -16.58 20.54
N ASP A 318 17.98 -15.45 21.20
CA ASP A 318 16.84 -15.19 22.08
C ASP A 318 15.49 -15.14 21.35
N ILE A 319 15.47 -14.97 20.03
CA ILE A 319 14.23 -14.92 19.22
C ILE A 319 14.18 -16.01 18.15
N MET A 320 15.17 -16.93 18.12
CA MET A 320 15.30 -17.93 17.07
C MET A 320 14.11 -18.90 17.00
N HIS A 321 13.44 -19.14 18.13
CA HIS A 321 12.23 -19.98 18.19
C HIS A 321 11.00 -19.32 17.56
N TYR A 322 10.99 -17.99 17.42
CA TYR A 322 9.91 -17.26 16.75
C TYR A 322 10.08 -17.21 15.23
N TYR A 323 11.28 -17.46 14.72
CA TYR A 323 11.58 -17.41 13.28
C TYR A 323 10.63 -18.30 12.45
N SER A 324 10.31 -19.49 12.96
CA SER A 324 9.38 -20.44 12.31
C SER A 324 7.96 -19.90 12.14
N PHE A 325 7.57 -18.90 12.95
CA PHE A 325 6.23 -18.33 12.99
C PHE A 325 6.23 -16.84 12.63
N GLN A 326 7.29 -16.32 12.02
CA GLN A 326 7.44 -14.91 11.67
C GLN A 326 6.25 -14.34 10.88
N GLU A 327 5.62 -15.16 10.03
CA GLU A 327 4.47 -14.78 9.20
C GLU A 327 3.17 -14.61 9.98
N GLU A 328 3.10 -15.19 11.19
CA GLU A 328 1.93 -15.13 12.08
C GLU A 328 2.09 -14.06 13.16
N LEU A 329 3.27 -13.42 13.26
CA LEU A 329 3.58 -12.46 14.31
C LEU A 329 3.15 -11.04 13.92
N SER A 330 2.46 -10.37 14.83
CA SER A 330 2.04 -8.98 14.68
C SER A 330 2.18 -8.23 16.00
N VAL A 331 2.41 -6.92 15.95
CA VAL A 331 2.49 -6.07 17.14
C VAL A 331 1.33 -5.08 17.13
N GLN A 332 0.64 -4.96 18.27
CA GLN A 332 -0.39 -3.95 18.47
C GLN A 332 -0.44 -3.53 19.93
N ASP A 333 -0.52 -2.22 20.19
CA ASP A 333 -0.56 -1.64 21.55
C ASP A 333 0.58 -2.12 22.46
N GLU A 334 1.78 -2.28 21.90
CA GLU A 334 2.99 -2.82 22.54
C GLU A 334 2.87 -4.29 23.00
N ILE A 335 1.84 -5.01 22.55
CA ILE A 335 1.64 -6.44 22.79
C ILE A 335 1.97 -7.20 21.51
N ILE A 336 2.71 -8.30 21.66
CA ILE A 336 3.06 -9.20 20.56
C ILE A 336 1.99 -10.28 20.44
N PHE A 337 1.50 -10.49 19.24
CA PHE A 337 0.50 -11.48 18.90
C PHE A 337 1.08 -12.52 17.96
N ARG A 338 0.62 -13.77 18.09
CA ARG A 338 0.75 -14.83 17.08
C ARG A 338 -0.65 -15.23 16.63
N GLY A 339 -1.03 -14.82 15.43
CA GLY A 339 -2.38 -15.00 14.88
C GLY A 339 -3.43 -14.27 15.71
N GLN A 340 -4.19 -15.00 16.53
CA GLN A 340 -5.21 -14.45 17.44
C GLN A 340 -4.79 -14.52 18.92
N ARG A 341 -3.55 -14.92 19.20
CA ARG A 341 -3.08 -15.19 20.56
C ARG A 341 -2.07 -14.16 21.03
N ALA A 342 -2.19 -13.68 22.26
CA ALA A 342 -1.17 -12.83 22.88
C ALA A 342 0.04 -13.67 23.34
N VAL A 343 1.24 -13.19 23.04
CA VAL A 343 2.49 -13.77 23.55
C VAL A 343 2.72 -13.24 24.97
N ILE A 344 2.88 -14.14 25.94
CA ILE A 344 2.99 -13.78 27.35
C ILE A 344 4.48 -13.66 27.77
N PRO A 345 4.87 -12.53 28.42
CA PRO A 345 6.20 -12.36 29.04
C PRO A 345 6.52 -13.43 30.08
N ASP A 346 7.80 -13.79 30.19
CA ASP A 346 8.28 -14.83 31.12
C ASP A 346 7.79 -14.62 32.56
N THR A 347 7.81 -13.37 33.02
CA THR A 347 7.41 -12.95 34.36
C THR A 347 5.94 -13.25 34.69
N LEU A 348 5.06 -13.20 33.69
CA LEU A 348 3.61 -13.39 33.84
C LEU A 348 3.15 -14.81 33.49
N ARG A 349 4.03 -15.66 32.94
CA ARG A 349 3.65 -17.02 32.52
C ARG A 349 3.15 -17.87 33.66
N SER A 350 3.87 -17.91 34.78
CA SER A 350 3.51 -18.72 35.94
C SER A 350 2.15 -18.31 36.54
N GLU A 351 1.85 -17.01 36.56
CA GLU A 351 0.57 -16.50 37.02
C GLU A 351 -0.58 -16.81 36.05
N ILE A 352 -0.35 -16.65 34.75
CA ILE A 352 -1.38 -16.93 33.73
C ILE A 352 -1.65 -18.43 33.62
N ILE A 353 -0.62 -19.27 33.68
CA ILE A 353 -0.76 -20.73 33.78
C ILE A 353 -1.59 -21.08 35.01
N ARG A 354 -1.32 -20.45 36.17
CA ARG A 354 -2.12 -20.68 37.38
C ARG A 354 -3.57 -20.22 37.22
N CYS A 355 -3.83 -19.13 36.49
CA CYS A 355 -5.18 -18.65 36.20
C CYS A 355 -5.95 -19.54 35.19
N ILE A 356 -5.24 -20.12 34.22
CA ILE A 356 -5.80 -21.11 33.30
C ILE A 356 -6.15 -22.37 34.11
N HIS A 357 -5.24 -22.81 34.98
CA HIS A 357 -5.46 -23.98 35.84
C HIS A 357 -6.52 -23.75 36.93
N SER A 358 -6.69 -22.55 37.48
CA SER A 358 -7.72 -22.27 38.49
C SER A 358 -9.13 -22.20 37.90
N ALA A 359 -9.26 -21.99 36.59
CA ALA A 359 -10.54 -22.03 35.87
C ALA A 359 -11.03 -23.46 35.54
N HIS A 360 -10.33 -24.51 36.00
CA HIS A 360 -10.64 -25.94 35.80
C HIS A 360 -11.92 -26.46 36.50
N LEU A 361 -12.97 -25.64 36.66
CA LEU A 361 -14.25 -26.07 37.26
C LEU A 361 -15.37 -26.34 36.24
N GLY A 362 -15.09 -26.43 34.93
CA GLY A 362 -16.11 -26.76 33.94
C GLY A 362 -15.58 -27.29 32.61
N TRP A 363 -15.91 -28.55 32.31
CA TRP A 363 -15.51 -29.40 31.17
C TRP A 363 -15.61 -28.80 29.74
N ARG A 364 -16.22 -27.61 29.55
CA ARG A 364 -16.39 -26.97 28.21
C ARG A 364 -15.63 -25.65 28.00
N MET A 365 -14.99 -25.09 29.02
CA MET A 365 -14.20 -23.85 28.93
C MET A 365 -12.67 -23.98 28.74
N PRO A 366 -11.99 -25.15 28.77
CA PRO A 366 -10.53 -25.20 28.68
C PRO A 366 -9.98 -24.74 27.32
N GLN A 367 -10.65 -25.16 26.25
CA GLN A 367 -10.15 -25.00 24.89
C GLN A 367 -10.16 -23.54 24.43
N THR A 368 -11.00 -22.68 24.99
CA THR A 368 -11.15 -21.30 24.51
C THR A 368 -10.01 -20.41 25.00
N ARG A 369 -9.55 -20.56 26.26
CA ARG A 369 -8.49 -19.71 26.85
C ARG A 369 -7.07 -20.14 26.51
N GLU A 370 -6.79 -21.45 26.44
CA GLU A 370 -5.50 -21.95 25.93
C GLU A 370 -5.31 -21.64 24.44
N ARG A 371 -6.42 -21.53 23.69
CA ARG A 371 -6.40 -21.05 22.30
C ARG A 371 -6.16 -19.54 22.15
N MET A 372 -6.02 -18.77 23.23
CA MET A 372 -5.93 -17.30 23.21
C MET A 372 -4.60 -16.73 23.69
N CYS A 373 -3.74 -17.53 24.32
CA CYS A 373 -2.42 -17.07 24.77
C CYS A 373 -1.35 -18.07 24.38
N LEU A 374 -0.18 -17.58 23.96
CA LEU A 374 0.99 -18.41 23.69
C LEU A 374 2.06 -18.14 24.73
N LEU A 375 2.49 -19.21 25.39
CA LEU A 375 3.65 -19.20 26.25
C LEU A 375 4.87 -19.19 25.34
N ALA A 376 5.59 -18.08 25.36
CA ALA A 376 6.91 -17.97 24.78
C ALA A 376 7.79 -19.15 25.30
N GLY A 377 8.61 -19.77 24.46
CA GLY A 377 9.63 -20.72 24.94
C GLY A 377 9.28 -22.20 25.16
N ASN A 378 8.08 -22.73 24.90
CA ASN A 378 7.87 -24.20 24.93
C ASN A 378 7.09 -24.73 23.72
N GLU A 379 7.75 -25.58 22.94
CA GLU A 379 7.17 -26.44 21.89
C GLU A 379 6.32 -27.59 22.44
N GLN A 380 6.07 -27.65 23.75
CA GLN A 380 5.28 -28.74 24.34
C GLN A 380 4.39 -28.20 25.44
N THR A 381 3.08 -28.18 25.19
CA THR A 381 2.05 -28.54 26.17
C THR A 381 0.72 -28.79 25.43
N TYR A 382 0.39 -30.08 25.37
CA TYR A 382 -0.86 -30.81 25.03
C TYR A 382 -1.99 -30.17 24.23
#